data_AF-D8IAS5-F1
#
_entry.id   AF-D8IAS5-F1
#
_cell.length_a   1.000
_cell.length_b   1.000
_cell.length_c   1.000
_cell.angle_alpha   90.00
_cell.angle_beta   90.00
_cell.angle_gamma   90.00
#
_symmetry.space_group_name_H-M   'P 1'
#
loop_
_entity.id
_entity.type
_entity.pdbx_description
1 polymer ?
#
loop_
_entity_poly.entity_id
_entity_poly.type
_entity_poly.pdbx_seq_one_letter_code
_entity_poly.pdbx_strand_id
1 'polypeptide(L)' 'MGVKESEIIDAIKKNKLKTVEEVSKITKAGTGCGGCIPTIQKILDDINK' A
#
# COMPACT_ATOMS: atom_id res chain seq x y z
N MET A 1 -13.66 -4.50 6.52
CA MET A 1 -12.77 -3.59 5.77
C MET A 1 -11.62 -4.41 5.22
N GLY A 2 -11.63 -4.69 3.92
CA GLY A 2 -10.57 -5.47 3.28
C GLY A 2 -10.15 -4.74 2.02
N VAL A 3 -9.09 -3.94 2.13
CA VAL A 3 -8.45 -3.35 0.96
C VAL A 3 -7.72 -4.48 0.25
N LYS A 4 -8.00 -4.66 -1.05
CA LYS A 4 -7.34 -5.71 -1.82
C LYS A 4 -5.91 -5.30 -2.13
N GLU A 5 -5.04 -6.30 -2.24
CA GLU A 5 -3.65 -6.09 -2.63
C GLU A 5 -3.53 -5.43 -4.01
N SER A 6 -4.45 -5.78 -4.93
CA SER A 6 -4.57 -5.14 -6.24
C SER A 6 -4.89 -3.64 -6.16
N GLU A 7 -5.77 -3.21 -5.24
CA GLU A 7 -6.05 -1.78 -5.03
C GLU A 7 -4.81 -1.03 -4.53
N ILE A 8 -3.99 -1.68 -3.69
CA ILE A 8 -2.73 -1.14 -3.20
C ILE A 8 -1.74 -0.95 -4.37
N ILE A 9 -1.58 -1.97 -5.21
CA ILE A 9 -0.70 -1.92 -6.38
C ILE A 9 -1.14 -0.83 -7.36
N ASP A 10 -2.44 -0.75 -7.66
CA ASP A 10 -3.01 0.29 -8.52
C ASP A 10 -2.77 1.68 -7.94
N ALA A 11 -3.04 1.88 -6.65
CA ALA A 11 -2.81 3.15 -5.98
C ALA A 11 -1.34 3.57 -6.02
N ILE A 12 -0.41 2.64 -5.75
CA ILE A 12 1.04 2.88 -5.82
C ILE A 12 1.45 3.29 -7.23
N LYS A 13 1.04 2.53 -8.26
CA LYS A 13 1.42 2.83 -9.65
C LYS A 13 0.80 4.12 -10.16
N LYS A 14 -0.48 4.35 -9.87
CA LYS A 14 -1.24 5.51 -10.33
C LYS A 14 -0.78 6.82 -9.70
N ASN A 15 -0.44 6.79 -8.41
CA ASN A 15 0.00 7.98 -7.67
C ASN A 15 1.51 8.02 -7.45
N LYS A 16 2.28 7.05 -7.96
CA LYS A 16 3.73 6.89 -7.76
C LYS A 16 4.12 6.98 -6.28
N LEU A 17 3.37 6.28 -5.44
CA LEU A 17 3.57 6.29 -3.99
C LEU A 17 4.91 5.63 -3.66
N LYS A 18 5.66 6.24 -2.74
CA LYS A 18 7.01 5.76 -2.35
C LYS A 18 7.10 5.28 -0.92
N THR A 19 6.06 5.49 -0.11
CA THR A 19 6.08 5.16 1.32
C THR A 19 4.80 4.45 1.73
N VAL A 20 4.90 3.61 2.76
CA VAL A 20 3.77 2.85 3.30
C VAL A 20 2.68 3.76 3.84
N GLU A 21 3.05 4.91 4.42
CA GLU A 21 2.10 5.92 4.91
C GLU A 21 1.26 6.52 3.79
N GLU A 22 1.88 6.87 2.66
CA GLU A 22 1.18 7.44 1.51
C GLU A 22 0.17 6.42 0.95
N VAL A 23 0.58 5.17 0.82
CA VAL A 23 -0.30 4.06 0.42
C VAL A 23 -1.42 3.88 1.43
N SER A 24 -1.12 3.89 2.72
CA SER A 24 -2.10 3.71 3.80
C SER A 24 -3.09 4.87 3.84
N LYS A 25 -2.67 6.10 3.53
CA LYS A 25 -3.58 7.27 3.41
C LYS A 25 -4.54 7.14 2.24
N ILE A 26 -4.04 6.74 1.07
CA ILE A 26 -4.85 6.66 -0.16
C ILE A 26 -5.81 5.48 -0.09
N THR A 27 -5.28 4.30 0.26
CA THR A 27 -6.02 3.03 0.19
C THR A 27 -6.75 2.71 1.49
N LYS A 28 -6.42 3.41 2.58
CA LYS A 28 -6.84 3.09 3.96
C LYS A 28 -6.33 1.74 4.46
N ALA A 29 -5.49 1.03 3.69
CA ALA A 29 -4.86 -0.21 4.11
C ALA A 29 -3.92 0.06 5.29
N GLY A 30 -3.86 -0.85 6.28
CA GLY A 30 -2.94 -0.70 7.42
C GLY A 30 -3.37 0.28 8.51
N THR A 31 -4.41 1.10 8.32
CA THR A 31 -4.89 2.08 9.32
C THR A 31 -5.67 1.48 10.50
N GLY A 32 -6.07 0.21 10.40
CA GLY A 32 -6.80 -0.49 11.45
C GLY A 32 -5.85 -1.20 12.44
N CYS A 33 -5.45 -2.43 12.12
CA CYS A 33 -4.60 -3.26 12.99
C CYS A 33 -3.10 -3.22 12.62
N GLY A 34 -2.72 -2.50 11.56
CA GLY A 34 -1.35 -2.50 11.05
C GLY A 34 -0.90 -3.79 10.33
N GLY A 35 -1.75 -4.84 10.26
CA GLY A 35 -1.38 -6.12 9.64
C GLY A 35 -1.04 -6.04 8.15
N CYS A 36 -1.49 -5.00 7.45
CA CYS A 36 -1.22 -4.79 6.03
C CYS A 36 0.07 -4.00 5.77
N ILE A 37 0.68 -3.38 6.78
CA ILE A 37 1.93 -2.59 6.67
C ILE A 37 3.07 -3.41 6.03
N PRO A 38 3.40 -4.63 6.49
CA PRO A 38 4.48 -5.42 5.88
C PRO A 38 4.18 -5.79 4.42
N THR A 39 2.92 -6.07 4.09
CA THR A 39 2.50 -6.38 2.71
C THR A 39 2.69 -5.17 1.80
N ILE A 40 2.26 -3.98 2.23
CA ILE A 40 2.43 -2.73 1.48
C ILE A 40 3.91 -2.43 1.25
N GLN A 41 4.75 -2.59 2.28
CA GLN A 41 6.19 -2.36 2.17
C GLN A 41 6.83 -3.28 1.13
N LYS A 42 6.42 -4.55 1.09
CA LYS A 42 6.91 -5.54 0.13
C LYS A 42 6.52 -5.20 -1.31
N ILE A 43 5.30 -4.73 -1.52
CA ILE A 43 4.81 -4.27 -2.83
C ILE A 43 5.55 -3.00 -3.29
N LEU A 44 5.78 -2.05 -2.37
CA LEU A 44 6.55 -0.84 -2.65
C LEU A 44 7.97 -1.16 -3.08
N ASP A 45 8.63 -2.12 -2.41
CA ASP A 45 9.97 -2.59 -2.76
C ASP A 45 9.99 -3.25 -4.13
N ASP A 46 9.01 -4.12 -4.43
CA ASP A 46 8.87 -4.78 -5.73
C ASP A 46 8.63 -3.79 -6.88
N ILE A 47 7.82 -2.75 -6.65
CA ILE A 47 7.50 -1.72 -7.67
C ILE A 47 8.61 -0.69 -7.85
N ASN A 48 9.37 -0.35 -6.80
CA ASN A 48 10.46 0.64 -6.85
C ASN A 48 11.85 0.01 -7.11
N LYS A 49 11.89 -1.30 -7.38
CA LYS A 49 13.10 -1.98 -7.85
C LYS A 49 13.42 -1.61 -9.30
#